data_AF-A0A2A2IBU2-F1
#
_entry.id   AF-A0A2A2IBU2-F1
#
_cell.length_a   1.000
_cell.length_b   1.000
_cell.length_c   1.000
_cell.angle_alpha   90.00
_cell.angle_beta   90.00
_cell.angle_gamma   90.00
#
_symmetry.space_group_name_H-M   'P 1'
#
loop_
_entity.id
_entity.type
_entity.pdbx_description
1 polymer ?
#
loop_
_entity_poly.entity_id
_entity_poly.type
_entity_poly.pdbx_seq_one_letter_code
_entity_poly.pdbx_strand_id
1 'polypeptide(L)'
;MKSYNAKNPQECKICGYKLSHNKQGRFTQHLKEHNFTLDSYLSKYYYSYQDLKCNRDSCNNMVSLTRGIPNKFCSSSCRQKKPPLICAECGSDFEAKNRNTKTCSSVCAKKIKSKKITLWHKGMHPDEKQKHFKRIITKTAATRRNNNTPSWNSGKKGIYSETTINKIRQATLKQMKEKVFRKTNIEIIIEKFLMKNKINYRYSYILENRQFVFLLIDYKIIIECDGDYWHANPKFYPFPKEWQEERIKIDLIKNGIAITNGYKIIRFWEDDILNNLQYVERIIYDLLATT
;
A
#
# COMPACT_ATOMS: atom_id res chain seq x y z
N MET A 1 -32.68 -32.69 -32.88
CA MET A 1 -34.04 -32.47 -32.37
C MET A 1 -35.01 -32.29 -33.53
N LYS A 2 -36.09 -33.09 -33.59
CA LYS A 2 -37.16 -32.90 -34.59
C LYS A 2 -38.15 -31.86 -34.06
N SER A 3 -38.10 -30.62 -34.53
CA SER A 3 -39.00 -29.56 -34.05
C SER A 3 -40.46 -29.82 -34.44
N TYR A 4 -41.39 -29.52 -33.53
CA TYR A 4 -42.81 -29.49 -33.84
C TYR A 4 -43.09 -28.53 -35.00
N ASN A 5 -43.95 -28.97 -35.93
CA ASN A 5 -44.40 -28.14 -37.02
C ASN A 5 -45.89 -28.42 -37.27
N ALA A 6 -46.72 -27.40 -37.11
CA ALA A 6 -48.16 -27.50 -37.29
C ALA A 6 -48.57 -27.84 -38.74
N LYS A 7 -47.67 -27.80 -39.72
CA LYS A 7 -47.93 -28.25 -41.09
C LYS A 7 -47.84 -29.77 -41.26
N ASN A 8 -47.22 -30.47 -40.31
CA ASN A 8 -47.01 -31.91 -40.39
C ASN A 8 -48.23 -32.67 -39.85
N PRO A 9 -48.47 -33.92 -40.31
CA PRO A 9 -49.46 -34.80 -39.73
C PRO A 9 -49.24 -35.01 -38.24
N GLN A 10 -50.34 -35.03 -37.49
CA GLN A 10 -50.37 -35.21 -36.04
C GLN A 10 -51.19 -36.44 -35.69
N GLU A 11 -50.73 -37.18 -34.69
CA GLU A 11 -51.42 -38.33 -34.14
C GLU A 11 -51.44 -38.18 -32.61
N CYS A 12 -52.63 -38.23 -32.03
CA CYS A 12 -52.80 -38.19 -30.59
C CYS A 12 -52.33 -39.52 -29.99
N LYS A 13 -51.22 -39.50 -29.26
CA LYS A 13 -50.70 -40.64 -28.49
C LYS A 13 -51.60 -41.15 -27.36
N ILE A 14 -52.72 -40.48 -27.06
CA ILE A 14 -53.66 -40.90 -26.00
C ILE A 14 -54.79 -41.76 -26.59
N CYS A 15 -55.39 -41.33 -27.70
CA CYS A 15 -56.58 -41.97 -28.29
C CYS A 15 -56.43 -42.38 -29.77
N GLY A 16 -55.28 -42.10 -30.39
CA GLY A 16 -55.00 -42.43 -31.79
C GLY A 16 -55.60 -41.48 -32.82
N TYR A 17 -56.26 -40.39 -32.42
CA TYR A 17 -56.85 -39.41 -33.35
C TYR A 17 -55.80 -38.80 -34.30
N LYS A 18 -56.07 -38.80 -35.60
CA LYS A 18 -55.13 -38.35 -36.65
C LYS A 18 -55.63 -37.10 -37.35
N LEU A 19 -54.72 -36.17 -37.62
CA LEU A 19 -54.93 -34.99 -38.45
C LEU A 19 -53.78 -34.83 -39.44
N SER A 20 -54.09 -34.39 -40.67
CA SER A 20 -53.07 -34.10 -41.69
C SER A 20 -52.20 -32.87 -41.35
N HIS A 21 -52.72 -31.94 -40.54
CA HIS A 21 -51.99 -30.78 -40.02
C HIS A 21 -52.75 -30.10 -38.84
N ASN A 22 -52.06 -29.26 -38.06
CA ASN A 22 -52.62 -28.41 -37.01
C ASN A 22 -52.61 -26.90 -37.33
N LYS A 23 -52.55 -26.48 -38.60
CA LYS A 23 -52.51 -25.04 -38.96
C LYS A 23 -53.67 -24.21 -38.37
N GLN A 24 -54.83 -24.82 -38.20
CA GLN A 24 -56.06 -24.19 -37.71
C GLN A 24 -56.33 -24.46 -36.22
N GLY A 25 -55.38 -25.05 -35.48
CA GLY A 25 -55.56 -25.36 -34.06
C GLY A 25 -56.52 -26.52 -33.76
N ARG A 26 -56.97 -27.28 -34.76
CA ARG A 26 -57.90 -28.41 -34.60
C ARG A 26 -57.33 -29.51 -33.69
N PHE A 27 -56.05 -29.83 -33.81
CA PHE A 27 -55.39 -30.78 -32.91
C PHE A 27 -55.32 -30.22 -31.49
N THR A 28 -55.03 -28.92 -31.34
CA THR A 28 -55.03 -28.25 -30.04
C THR A 28 -56.39 -28.28 -29.37
N GLN A 29 -57.48 -28.11 -30.13
CA GLN A 29 -58.83 -28.20 -29.62
C GLN A 29 -59.15 -29.63 -29.15
N HIS A 30 -58.78 -30.65 -29.94
CA HIS A 30 -58.93 -32.04 -29.55
C HIS A 30 -58.17 -32.37 -28.24
N LEU A 31 -56.95 -31.86 -28.05
CA LEU A 31 -56.18 -32.10 -26.81
C LEU A 31 -56.91 -31.64 -25.53
N LYS A 32 -57.84 -30.69 -25.63
CA LYS A 32 -58.66 -30.26 -24.49
C LYS A 32 -59.58 -31.36 -23.97
N GLU A 33 -60.02 -32.28 -24.84
CA GLU A 33 -60.80 -33.48 -24.45
C GLU A 33 -60.00 -34.40 -23.52
N HIS A 34 -58.66 -34.27 -23.53
CA HIS A 34 -57.74 -34.99 -22.68
C HIS A 34 -57.14 -34.11 -21.56
N ASN A 35 -57.69 -32.91 -21.32
CA ASN A 35 -57.18 -31.94 -20.36
C ASN A 35 -55.71 -31.53 -20.60
N PHE A 36 -55.25 -31.59 -21.87
CA PHE A 36 -53.93 -31.11 -22.27
C PHE A 36 -54.02 -29.77 -23.01
N THR A 37 -53.04 -28.90 -22.76
CA THR A 37 -52.71 -27.84 -23.69
C THR A 37 -51.75 -28.40 -24.73
N LEU A 38 -51.60 -27.73 -25.88
CA LEU A 38 -50.61 -28.14 -26.87
C LEU A 38 -49.20 -28.20 -26.24
N ASP A 39 -48.86 -27.22 -25.41
CA ASP A 39 -47.54 -27.15 -24.80
C ASP A 39 -47.30 -28.27 -23.78
N SER A 40 -48.26 -28.55 -22.89
CA SER A 40 -48.13 -29.64 -21.91
C SER A 40 -48.11 -31.00 -22.60
N TYR A 41 -48.87 -31.17 -23.68
CA TYR A 41 -48.85 -32.38 -24.49
C TYR A 41 -47.49 -32.59 -25.17
N LEU A 42 -46.98 -31.57 -25.87
CA LEU A 42 -45.69 -31.66 -26.56
C LEU A 42 -44.55 -31.90 -25.58
N SER A 43 -44.60 -31.26 -24.42
CA SER A 43 -43.59 -31.44 -23.37
C SER A 43 -43.60 -32.87 -22.81
N LYS A 44 -44.77 -33.52 -22.77
CA LYS A 44 -44.93 -34.87 -22.21
C LYS A 44 -44.66 -35.99 -23.21
N TYR A 45 -45.11 -35.84 -24.46
CA TYR A 45 -45.15 -36.94 -25.43
C TYR A 45 -44.27 -36.74 -26.67
N TYR A 46 -43.77 -35.52 -26.91
CA TYR A 46 -43.05 -35.20 -28.15
C TYR A 46 -41.58 -34.84 -27.91
N TYR A 47 -41.29 -34.04 -26.89
CA TYR A 47 -39.93 -33.63 -26.55
C TYR A 47 -39.33 -34.48 -25.45
N SER A 48 -38.02 -34.75 -25.54
CA SER A 48 -37.26 -35.37 -24.47
C SER A 48 -36.87 -34.36 -23.40
N TYR A 49 -36.41 -34.84 -22.23
CA TYR A 49 -35.84 -33.99 -21.20
C TYR A 49 -34.70 -33.10 -21.72
N GLN A 50 -33.83 -33.63 -22.59
CA GLN A 50 -32.70 -32.87 -23.13
C GLN A 50 -33.15 -31.75 -24.07
N ASP A 51 -34.24 -31.95 -24.81
CA ASP A 51 -34.82 -30.93 -25.70
C ASP A 51 -35.45 -29.77 -24.92
N LEU A 52 -35.92 -30.06 -23.69
CA LEU A 52 -36.56 -29.08 -22.81
C LEU A 52 -35.59 -28.46 -21.80
N LYS A 53 -34.33 -28.92 -21.74
CA LYS A 53 -33.35 -28.41 -20.78
C LYS A 53 -32.88 -27.01 -21.17
N CYS A 54 -32.84 -26.09 -20.19
CA CYS A 54 -32.23 -24.78 -20.40
C CYS A 54 -30.77 -24.91 -20.85
N ASN A 55 -30.39 -24.21 -21.92
CA ASN A 55 -29.04 -24.25 -22.47
C ASN A 55 -28.00 -23.49 -21.63
N ARG A 56 -28.25 -23.30 -20.34
CA ARG A 56 -27.31 -22.67 -19.41
C ARG A 56 -26.79 -23.76 -18.48
N ASP A 57 -25.48 -24.01 -18.51
CA ASP A 57 -24.84 -25.12 -17.79
C ASP A 57 -25.17 -25.16 -16.29
N SER A 58 -25.34 -23.99 -15.67
CA SER A 58 -25.68 -23.85 -14.26
C SER A 58 -27.19 -23.78 -13.96
N CYS A 59 -28.06 -24.14 -14.92
CA CYS A 59 -29.52 -24.04 -14.80
C CYS A 59 -30.18 -25.38 -15.13
N ASN A 60 -30.96 -25.89 -14.17
CA ASN A 60 -31.69 -27.15 -14.31
C ASN A 60 -33.19 -26.97 -14.64
N ASN A 61 -33.60 -25.74 -14.95
CA ASN A 61 -35.00 -25.45 -15.28
C ASN A 61 -35.34 -25.91 -16.69
N MET A 62 -36.60 -26.31 -16.89
CA MET A 62 -37.15 -26.56 -18.22
C MET A 62 -37.49 -25.26 -18.92
N VAL A 63 -37.38 -25.26 -20.24
CA VAL A 63 -37.75 -24.14 -21.10
C VAL A 63 -39.22 -24.22 -21.48
N SER A 64 -39.86 -23.06 -21.58
CA SER A 64 -41.20 -22.99 -22.17
C SER A 64 -41.14 -23.20 -23.69
N LEU A 65 -42.27 -23.56 -24.25
CA LEU A 65 -42.45 -23.65 -25.70
C LEU A 65 -42.91 -22.29 -26.24
N THR A 66 -42.52 -21.96 -27.47
CA THR A 66 -43.06 -20.84 -28.23
C THR A 66 -43.47 -21.36 -29.58
N ARG A 67 -44.78 -21.32 -29.87
CA ARG A 67 -45.38 -21.95 -31.06
C ARG A 67 -45.03 -23.44 -31.17
N GLY A 68 -45.00 -24.13 -30.02
CA GLY A 68 -44.64 -25.54 -29.92
C GLY A 68 -43.15 -25.86 -30.05
N ILE A 69 -42.26 -24.86 -30.11
CA ILE A 69 -40.80 -25.05 -30.20
C ILE A 69 -40.13 -24.69 -28.86
N PRO A 70 -39.24 -25.53 -28.30
CA PRO A 70 -38.51 -25.22 -27.07
C PRO A 70 -37.67 -23.95 -27.19
N ASN A 71 -37.82 -23.06 -26.22
CA ASN A 71 -36.94 -21.91 -26.09
C ASN A 71 -35.51 -22.36 -25.73
N LYS A 72 -34.49 -21.60 -26.15
CA LYS A 72 -33.09 -21.93 -25.81
C LYS A 72 -32.79 -21.73 -24.30
N PHE A 73 -33.50 -20.82 -23.65
CA PHE A 73 -33.28 -20.46 -22.24
C PHE A 73 -34.62 -20.37 -21.52
N CYS A 74 -34.66 -20.75 -20.24
CA CYS A 74 -35.89 -20.71 -19.43
C CYS A 74 -36.31 -19.28 -19.03
N SER A 75 -35.40 -18.30 -19.12
CA SER A 75 -35.68 -16.91 -18.76
C SER A 75 -34.76 -15.91 -19.47
N SER A 76 -35.16 -14.64 -19.49
CA SER A 76 -34.34 -13.52 -19.98
C SER A 76 -33.00 -13.43 -19.22
N SER A 77 -33.02 -13.68 -17.91
CA SER A 77 -31.82 -13.74 -17.06
C SER A 77 -30.83 -14.81 -17.54
N CYS A 78 -31.31 -16.02 -17.82
CA CYS A 78 -30.45 -17.10 -18.35
C CYS A 78 -29.87 -16.75 -19.73
N ARG A 79 -30.62 -16.03 -20.56
CA ARG A 79 -30.18 -15.55 -21.88
C ARG A 79 -29.12 -14.45 -21.78
N GLN A 80 -29.22 -13.53 -20.81
CA GLN A 80 -28.37 -12.34 -20.72
C GLN A 80 -27.13 -12.50 -19.83
N LYS A 81 -27.13 -13.45 -18.89
CA LYS A 81 -26.04 -13.61 -17.92
C LYS A 81 -24.77 -14.09 -18.64
N LYS A 82 -23.78 -13.20 -18.79
CA LYS A 82 -22.47 -13.52 -19.39
C LYS A 82 -21.72 -14.56 -18.55
N PRO A 83 -20.76 -15.31 -19.13
CA PRO A 83 -19.87 -16.15 -18.34
C PRO A 83 -19.09 -15.30 -17.33
N PRO A 84 -18.72 -15.88 -16.17
CA PRO A 84 -17.83 -15.21 -15.22
C PRO A 84 -16.48 -14.90 -15.88
N LEU A 85 -15.82 -13.83 -15.40
CA LEU A 85 -14.49 -13.42 -15.82
C LEU A 85 -13.44 -13.96 -14.85
N ILE A 86 -12.23 -14.19 -15.34
CA ILE A 86 -11.09 -14.62 -14.52
C ILE A 86 -10.35 -13.39 -14.00
N CYS A 87 -10.13 -13.32 -12.68
CA CYS A 87 -9.38 -12.24 -12.04
C CYS A 87 -7.89 -12.27 -12.43
N ALA A 88 -7.37 -11.17 -12.95
CA ALA A 88 -5.97 -11.06 -13.37
C ALA A 88 -4.94 -11.13 -12.21
N GLU A 89 -5.38 -11.03 -10.95
CA GLU A 89 -4.51 -11.10 -9.77
C GLU A 89 -4.56 -12.46 -9.07
N CYS A 90 -5.74 -13.07 -8.92
CA CYS A 90 -5.92 -14.28 -8.11
C CYS A 90 -6.52 -15.47 -8.87
N GLY A 91 -6.85 -15.30 -10.15
CA GLY A 91 -7.42 -16.37 -10.99
C GLY A 91 -8.88 -16.74 -10.67
N SER A 92 -9.49 -16.16 -9.63
CA SER A 92 -10.87 -16.48 -9.27
C SER A 92 -11.89 -15.90 -10.25
N ASP A 93 -12.96 -16.65 -10.45
CA ASP A 93 -14.13 -16.23 -11.23
C ASP A 93 -14.88 -15.07 -10.57
N PHE A 94 -15.32 -14.09 -11.36
CA PHE A 94 -16.12 -12.96 -10.86
C PHE A 94 -17.11 -12.42 -11.89
N GLU A 95 -18.17 -11.77 -11.41
CA GLU A 95 -19.22 -11.22 -12.28
C GLU A 95 -18.78 -9.95 -13.03
N ALA A 96 -19.33 -9.76 -14.23
CA ALA A 96 -18.91 -8.76 -15.21
C ALA A 96 -19.12 -7.28 -14.81
N LYS A 97 -19.61 -6.97 -13.60
CA LYS A 97 -19.87 -5.59 -13.15
C LYS A 97 -18.59 -4.74 -13.07
N ASN A 98 -17.40 -5.34 -12.91
CA ASN A 98 -16.10 -4.67 -12.82
C ASN A 98 -15.16 -4.95 -14.01
N ARG A 99 -15.65 -4.74 -15.24
CA ARG A 99 -14.81 -4.88 -16.45
C ARG A 99 -13.61 -3.93 -16.50
N ASN A 100 -13.72 -2.75 -15.87
CA ASN A 100 -12.66 -1.74 -15.94
C ASN A 100 -11.38 -2.16 -15.20
N THR A 101 -11.49 -2.93 -14.11
CA THR A 101 -10.32 -3.34 -13.32
C THR A 101 -9.83 -4.74 -13.67
N LYS A 102 -10.65 -5.58 -14.33
CA LYS A 102 -10.35 -7.00 -14.62
C LYS A 102 -9.98 -7.81 -13.35
N THR A 103 -10.61 -7.47 -12.22
CA THR A 103 -10.33 -8.11 -10.92
C THR A 103 -11.60 -8.43 -10.15
N CYS A 104 -11.57 -9.49 -9.35
CA CYS A 104 -12.70 -9.94 -8.53
C CYS A 104 -13.05 -8.99 -7.38
N SER A 105 -12.11 -8.14 -6.93
CA SER A 105 -12.31 -7.26 -5.77
C SER A 105 -11.46 -5.99 -5.84
N SER A 106 -11.83 -5.00 -5.01
CA SER A 106 -11.04 -3.78 -4.80
C SER A 106 -9.65 -4.09 -4.23
N VAL A 107 -9.52 -5.16 -3.44
CA VAL A 107 -8.25 -5.66 -2.91
C VAL A 107 -7.34 -6.13 -4.04
N CYS A 108 -7.85 -6.97 -4.95
CA CYS A 108 -7.10 -7.42 -6.11
C CYS A 108 -6.73 -6.26 -7.04
N ALA A 109 -7.64 -5.30 -7.25
CA ALA A 109 -7.35 -4.09 -8.02
C ALA A 109 -6.20 -3.28 -7.41
N LYS A 110 -6.20 -3.08 -6.09
CA LYS A 110 -5.12 -2.39 -5.35
C LYS A 110 -3.78 -3.12 -5.49
N LYS A 111 -3.78 -4.46 -5.42
CA LYS A 111 -2.57 -5.29 -5.61
C LYS A 111 -1.97 -5.11 -7.01
N ILE A 112 -2.78 -5.22 -8.06
CA ILE A 112 -2.31 -4.98 -9.44
C ILE A 112 -1.75 -3.57 -9.59
N LYS A 113 -2.47 -2.56 -9.08
CA LYS A 113 -2.01 -1.16 -9.13
C LYS A 113 -0.66 -0.99 -8.42
N SER A 114 -0.51 -1.57 -7.23
CA SER A 114 0.74 -1.53 -6.47
C SER A 114 1.89 -2.19 -7.23
N LYS A 115 1.69 -3.40 -7.76
CA LYS A 115 2.69 -4.09 -8.59
C LYS A 115 3.14 -3.25 -9.78
N LYS A 116 2.20 -2.62 -10.50
CA LYS A 116 2.50 -1.73 -11.63
C LYS A 116 3.35 -0.53 -11.21
N ILE A 117 3.01 0.12 -10.10
CA ILE A 117 3.78 1.26 -9.56
C ILE A 117 5.19 0.81 -9.18
N THR A 118 5.33 -0.34 -8.51
CA THR A 118 6.64 -0.89 -8.15
C THR A 118 7.50 -1.16 -9.38
N LEU A 119 6.94 -1.78 -10.42
CA LEU A 119 7.64 -2.04 -11.68
C LEU A 119 8.05 -0.74 -12.37
N TRP A 120 7.16 0.24 -12.41
CA TRP A 120 7.44 1.57 -12.97
C TRP A 120 8.61 2.27 -12.24
N HIS A 121 8.64 2.22 -10.90
CA HIS A 121 9.77 2.76 -10.14
C HIS A 121 11.08 1.97 -10.28
N LYS A 122 11.01 0.66 -10.57
CA LYS A 122 12.19 -0.17 -10.84
C LYS A 122 12.79 0.14 -12.22
N GLY A 123 11.95 0.44 -13.21
CA GLY A 123 12.39 0.80 -14.56
C GLY A 123 12.83 2.25 -14.73
N MET A 124 12.79 3.07 -13.68
CA MET A 124 13.13 4.50 -13.76
C MET A 124 14.61 4.75 -13.49
N HIS A 125 15.24 5.59 -14.30
CA HIS A 125 16.64 5.98 -14.10
C HIS A 125 16.82 6.74 -12.77
N PRO A 126 17.93 6.54 -12.02
CA PRO A 126 18.14 7.17 -10.71
C PRO A 126 17.94 8.69 -10.70
N ASP A 127 18.43 9.40 -11.71
CA ASP A 127 18.30 10.87 -11.80
C ASP A 127 16.85 11.32 -12.03
N GLU A 128 16.12 10.60 -12.88
CA GLU A 128 14.69 10.85 -13.09
C GLU A 128 13.90 10.59 -11.83
N LYS A 129 14.26 9.53 -11.09
CA LYS A 129 13.67 9.18 -9.81
C LYS A 129 13.91 10.27 -8.77
N GLN A 130 15.13 10.80 -8.69
CA GLN A 130 15.45 11.90 -7.80
C GLN A 130 14.66 13.17 -8.14
N LYS A 131 14.59 13.55 -9.42
CA LYS A 131 13.78 14.68 -9.90
C LYS A 131 12.29 14.50 -9.59
N HIS A 132 11.77 13.29 -9.81
CA HIS A 132 10.39 12.93 -9.53
C HIS A 132 10.05 13.12 -8.04
N PHE A 133 10.86 12.56 -7.14
CA PHE A 133 10.66 12.72 -5.69
C PHE A 133 10.82 14.16 -5.24
N LYS A 134 11.80 14.90 -5.76
CA LYS A 134 11.97 16.33 -5.48
C LYS A 134 10.69 17.12 -5.80
N ARG A 135 10.11 16.88 -6.98
CA ARG A 135 8.85 17.51 -7.39
C ARG A 135 7.68 17.18 -6.46
N ILE A 136 7.55 15.93 -6.03
CA ILE A 136 6.50 15.51 -5.07
C ILE A 136 6.69 16.26 -3.75
N ILE A 137 7.90 16.25 -3.18
CA ILE A 137 8.20 16.91 -1.90
C ILE A 137 7.87 18.39 -1.97
N THR A 138 8.30 19.08 -3.04
CA THR A 138 8.02 20.51 -3.23
C THR A 138 6.52 20.78 -3.34
N LYS A 139 5.78 19.99 -4.13
CA LYS A 139 4.32 20.14 -4.24
C LYS A 139 3.62 19.91 -2.90
N THR A 140 3.95 18.82 -2.19
CA THR A 140 3.36 18.51 -0.89
C THR A 140 3.65 19.59 0.14
N ALA A 141 4.88 20.12 0.18
CA ALA A 141 5.23 21.22 1.08
C ALA A 141 4.44 22.50 0.77
N ALA A 142 4.30 22.85 -0.52
CA ALA A 142 3.51 24.00 -0.96
C ALA A 142 2.03 23.84 -0.60
N THR A 143 1.42 22.69 -0.88
CA THR A 143 0.02 22.40 -0.53
C THR A 143 -0.21 22.45 0.98
N ARG A 144 0.71 21.90 1.80
CA ARG A 144 0.58 21.95 3.26
C ARG A 144 0.61 23.38 3.80
N ARG A 145 1.50 24.22 3.27
CA ARG A 145 1.55 25.65 3.61
C ARG A 145 0.25 26.35 3.20
N ASN A 146 -0.19 26.18 1.95
CA ASN A 146 -1.40 26.81 1.45
C ASN A 146 -2.66 26.40 2.25
N ASN A 147 -2.74 25.13 2.62
CA ASN A 147 -3.90 24.59 3.31
C ASN A 147 -3.81 24.69 4.84
N ASN A 148 -2.74 25.31 5.39
CA ASN A 148 -2.45 25.33 6.83
C ASN A 148 -2.60 23.94 7.48
N THR A 149 -2.17 22.88 6.79
CA THR A 149 -2.24 21.50 7.29
C THR A 149 -0.86 21.11 7.80
N PRO A 150 -0.59 21.26 9.12
CA PRO A 150 0.70 20.89 9.67
C PRO A 150 0.88 19.37 9.58
N SER A 151 2.10 18.88 9.81
CA SER A 151 2.32 17.43 9.86
C SER A 151 1.40 16.78 10.91
N TRP A 152 0.99 15.54 10.66
CA TRP A 152 -0.02 14.83 11.48
C TRP A 152 0.33 14.73 12.98
N ASN A 153 1.59 14.93 13.34
CA ASN A 153 2.14 14.91 14.70
C ASN A 153 2.42 16.31 15.29
N SER A 154 2.26 17.39 14.51
CA SER A 154 2.43 18.76 14.99
C SER A 154 1.39 19.11 16.05
N GLY A 155 1.81 19.80 17.12
CA GLY A 155 0.92 20.23 18.21
C GLY A 155 0.47 19.12 19.15
N LYS A 156 0.93 17.87 18.97
CA LYS A 156 0.50 16.72 19.80
C LYS A 156 1.32 16.54 21.09
N LYS A 157 1.86 17.61 21.66
CA LYS A 157 2.59 17.57 22.95
C LYS A 157 1.59 17.19 24.06
N GLY A 158 1.91 16.18 24.86
CA GLY A 158 1.06 15.71 25.96
C GLY A 158 -0.12 14.80 25.57
N ILE A 159 -0.31 14.47 24.28
CA ILE A 159 -1.44 13.62 23.83
C ILE A 159 -1.17 12.14 24.03
N TYR A 160 0.09 11.72 23.93
CA TYR A 160 0.46 10.31 23.90
C TYR A 160 0.60 9.71 25.31
N SER A 161 0.10 8.49 25.50
CA SER A 161 0.33 7.71 26.71
C SER A 161 1.82 7.42 26.92
N GLU A 162 2.24 7.21 28.17
CA GLU A 162 3.64 6.85 28.48
C GLU A 162 4.09 5.58 27.75
N THR A 163 3.19 4.60 27.60
CA THR A 163 3.44 3.38 26.82
C THR A 163 3.73 3.67 25.35
N THR A 164 3.05 4.66 24.75
CA THR A 164 3.27 5.09 23.37
C THR A 164 4.57 5.86 23.24
N ILE A 165 4.85 6.77 24.17
CA ILE A 165 6.11 7.53 24.24
C ILE A 165 7.29 6.56 24.33
N ASN A 166 7.21 5.53 25.15
CA ASN A 166 8.25 4.51 25.27
C ASN A 166 8.43 3.69 24.00
N LYS A 167 7.35 3.32 23.29
CA LYS A 167 7.48 2.69 21.96
C LYS A 167 8.21 3.59 20.95
N ILE A 168 7.90 4.89 20.94
CA ILE A 168 8.58 5.88 20.08
C ILE A 168 10.06 5.97 20.45
N ARG A 169 10.39 6.07 21.75
CA ARG A 169 11.79 6.08 22.23
C ARG A 169 12.56 4.83 21.80
N GLN A 170 11.98 3.64 21.97
CA GLN A 170 12.61 2.38 21.57
C GLN A 170 12.82 2.29 20.06
N ALA A 171 11.86 2.75 19.26
CA ALA A 171 12.03 2.82 17.80
C ALA A 171 13.15 3.77 17.38
N THR A 172 13.30 4.91 18.06
CA THR A 172 14.42 5.84 17.83
C THR A 172 15.76 5.20 18.21
N LEU A 173 15.87 4.57 19.38
CA LEU A 173 17.09 3.89 19.81
C LEU A 173 17.49 2.77 18.85
N LYS A 174 16.52 2.02 18.33
CA LYS A 174 16.75 0.99 17.31
C LYS A 174 17.37 1.58 16.04
N GLN A 175 16.78 2.64 15.50
CA GLN A 175 17.32 3.31 14.31
C GLN A 175 18.74 3.85 14.55
N MET A 176 19.04 4.34 15.77
CA MET A 176 20.37 4.85 16.13
C MET A 176 21.41 3.72 16.17
N LYS A 177 21.04 2.59 16.76
CA LYS A 177 21.89 1.37 16.77
C LYS A 177 22.15 0.85 15.36
N GLU A 178 21.13 0.88 14.50
CA GLU A 178 21.20 0.43 13.11
C GLU A 178 21.88 1.44 12.17
N LYS A 179 22.22 2.65 12.65
CA LYS A 179 22.88 3.72 11.89
C LYS A 179 22.16 4.04 10.57
N VAL A 180 20.82 4.03 10.58
CA VAL A 180 19.98 4.28 9.39
C VAL A 180 19.95 5.77 9.01
N PHE A 181 20.50 6.64 9.85
CA PHE A 181 20.51 8.08 9.63
C PHE A 181 21.67 8.52 8.73
N ARG A 182 21.41 9.56 7.93
CA ARG A 182 22.44 10.22 7.14
C ARG A 182 23.25 11.15 8.04
N LYS A 183 24.57 10.99 8.03
CA LYS A 183 25.52 11.93 8.66
C LYS A 183 25.34 13.34 8.13
N THR A 184 25.45 14.32 9.01
CA THR A 184 25.55 15.73 8.62
C THR A 184 26.90 16.01 7.96
N ASN A 185 27.04 17.16 7.29
CA ASN A 185 28.31 17.53 6.64
C ASN A 185 29.44 17.70 7.66
N ILE A 186 29.15 18.33 8.80
CA ILE A 186 30.11 18.54 9.89
C ILE A 186 30.58 17.22 10.51
N GLU A 187 29.68 16.25 10.68
CA GLU A 187 30.04 14.89 11.12
C GLU A 187 30.98 14.19 10.13
N ILE A 188 30.74 14.34 8.83
CA ILE A 188 31.60 13.75 7.78
C ILE A 188 33.01 14.36 7.82
N ILE A 189 33.12 15.67 8.06
CA ILE A 189 34.42 16.37 8.13
C ILE A 189 35.22 15.86 9.33
N ILE A 190 34.62 15.81 10.52
CA ILE A 190 35.28 15.29 11.72
C ILE A 190 35.64 13.81 11.55
N GLU A 191 34.74 13.00 10.99
CA GLU A 191 35.03 11.59 10.76
C GLU A 191 36.23 11.38 9.82
N LYS A 192 36.32 12.15 8.73
CA LYS A 192 37.46 12.10 7.81
C LYS A 192 38.76 12.44 8.52
N PHE A 193 38.76 13.42 9.42
CA PHE A 193 39.92 13.76 10.25
C PHE A 193 40.30 12.57 11.17
N LEU A 194 39.33 11.99 11.89
CA LEU A 194 39.59 10.85 12.78
C LEU A 194 40.16 9.65 12.02
N MET A 195 39.59 9.34 10.85
CA MET A 195 40.07 8.26 9.97
C MET A 195 41.48 8.52 9.43
N LYS A 196 41.75 9.75 8.95
CA LYS A 196 43.06 10.14 8.42
C LYS A 196 44.17 9.96 9.45
N ASN A 197 43.87 10.27 10.71
CA ASN A 197 44.82 10.18 11.82
C ASN A 197 44.78 8.82 12.55
N LYS A 198 44.04 7.83 12.01
CA LYS A 198 43.94 6.47 12.56
C LYS A 198 43.49 6.44 14.02
N ILE A 199 42.65 7.40 14.43
CA ILE A 199 42.10 7.45 15.79
C ILE A 199 40.98 6.42 15.89
N ASN A 200 41.01 5.58 16.92
CA ASN A 200 39.96 4.57 17.13
C ASN A 200 38.69 5.23 17.68
N TYR A 201 37.59 5.16 16.90
CA TYR A 201 36.34 5.82 17.27
C TYR A 201 35.10 4.95 17.01
N ARG A 202 34.05 5.24 17.77
CA ARG A 202 32.70 4.71 17.57
C ARG A 202 31.73 5.84 17.22
N TYR A 203 31.23 5.82 15.99
CA TYR A 203 30.13 6.69 15.56
C TYR A 203 28.80 6.27 16.20
N SER A 204 27.98 7.27 16.57
CA SER A 204 26.66 7.11 17.19
C SER A 204 26.73 6.28 18.47
N TYR A 205 27.51 6.75 19.43
CA TYR A 205 27.66 6.13 20.75
C TYR A 205 26.40 6.38 21.59
N ILE A 206 25.81 5.32 22.16
CA ILE A 206 24.62 5.42 23.00
C ILE A 206 25.01 5.21 24.46
N LEU A 207 24.68 6.18 25.31
CA LEU A 207 24.89 6.16 26.75
C LEU A 207 23.64 6.71 27.44
N GLU A 208 23.11 5.98 28.43
CA GLU A 208 21.87 6.31 29.16
C GLU A 208 20.70 6.77 28.26
N ASN A 209 20.45 6.03 27.18
CA ASN A 209 19.42 6.34 26.19
C ASN A 209 19.61 7.68 25.45
N ARG A 210 20.80 8.28 25.51
CA ARG A 210 21.21 9.46 24.74
C ARG A 210 22.24 9.06 23.70
N GLN A 211 22.12 9.67 22.52
CA GLN A 211 23.08 9.50 21.44
C GLN A 211 24.12 10.62 21.51
N PHE A 212 25.38 10.22 21.37
CA PHE A 212 26.55 11.07 21.18
C PHE A 212 27.17 10.78 19.81
N VAL A 213 27.75 11.81 19.18
CA VAL A 213 28.19 11.70 17.78
C VAL A 213 29.38 10.74 17.63
N PHE A 214 30.49 11.01 18.31
CA PHE A 214 31.66 10.13 18.31
C PHE A 214 32.14 9.85 19.74
N LEU A 215 32.51 8.60 20.00
CA LEU A 215 33.34 8.22 21.15
C LEU A 215 34.73 7.83 20.64
N LEU A 216 35.77 8.52 21.09
CA LEU A 216 37.15 8.11 20.92
C LEU A 216 37.45 7.06 21.99
N ILE A 217 37.49 5.80 21.58
CA ILE A 217 37.37 4.64 22.46
C ILE A 217 38.51 4.61 23.47
N ASP A 218 39.74 4.79 22.99
CA ASP A 218 40.96 4.61 23.78
C ASP A 218 41.15 5.74 24.80
N TYR A 219 40.52 6.90 24.56
CA TYR A 219 40.72 8.13 25.34
C TYR A 219 39.53 8.47 26.25
N LYS A 220 38.41 7.72 26.14
CA LYS A 220 37.14 8.07 26.80
C LYS A 220 36.72 9.52 26.54
N ILE A 221 36.95 10.01 25.32
CA ILE A 221 36.55 11.35 24.87
C ILE A 221 35.32 11.22 23.98
N ILE A 222 34.29 11.99 24.28
CA ILE A 222 33.11 12.16 23.44
C ILE A 222 33.22 13.48 22.67
N ILE A 223 32.98 13.42 21.37
CA ILE A 223 32.88 14.60 20.49
C ILE A 223 31.43 14.75 20.04
N GLU A 224 30.89 15.96 20.19
CA GLU A 224 29.63 16.42 19.59
C GLU A 224 29.91 17.43 18.46
N CYS A 225 29.12 17.36 17.39
CA CYS A 225 29.15 18.31 16.28
C CYS A 225 27.83 19.08 16.28
N ASP A 226 27.85 20.32 16.79
CA ASP A 226 26.66 21.10 17.04
C ASP A 226 26.35 22.02 15.86
N GLY A 227 25.24 21.78 15.18
CA GLY A 227 24.71 22.72 14.18
C GLY A 227 24.34 24.06 14.80
N ASP A 228 24.84 25.16 14.23
CA ASP A 228 24.76 26.50 14.86
C ASP A 228 23.32 26.94 15.11
N TYR A 229 22.45 26.67 14.14
CA TYR A 229 21.02 26.96 14.25
C TYR A 229 20.32 26.12 15.31
N TRP A 230 20.62 24.82 15.36
CA TRP A 230 19.88 23.88 16.21
C TRP A 230 20.25 24.00 17.67
N HIS A 231 21.53 24.25 17.94
CA HIS A 231 22.11 24.34 19.28
C HIS A 231 22.32 25.78 19.75
N ALA A 232 21.87 26.76 18.94
CA ALA A 232 21.95 28.19 19.22
C ALA A 232 23.36 28.66 19.57
N ASN A 233 24.28 28.53 18.60
CA ASN A 233 25.62 29.12 18.71
C ASN A 233 25.51 30.60 19.08
N PRO A 234 26.05 31.04 20.24
CA PRO A 234 25.93 32.42 20.72
C PRO A 234 26.46 33.47 19.74
N LYS A 235 27.39 33.11 18.84
CA LYS A 235 27.90 33.98 17.78
C LYS A 235 26.79 34.46 16.83
N PHE A 236 25.81 33.60 16.54
CA PHE A 236 24.72 33.88 15.59
C PHE A 236 23.35 34.00 16.27
N TYR A 237 23.19 33.40 17.45
CA TYR A 237 21.95 33.36 18.23
C TYR A 237 22.18 33.85 19.66
N PRO A 238 22.59 35.12 19.87
CA PRO A 238 22.81 35.67 21.21
C PRO A 238 21.52 35.73 22.04
N PHE A 239 20.36 35.72 21.38
CA PHE A 239 19.04 35.62 21.99
C PHE A 239 18.34 34.37 21.42
N PRO A 240 18.54 33.19 22.04
CA PRO A 240 17.92 31.95 21.58
C PRO A 240 16.39 32.03 21.63
N LYS A 241 15.73 31.35 20.72
CA LYS A 241 14.27 31.13 20.79
C LYS A 241 13.94 30.19 21.94
N GLU A 242 12.72 30.23 22.47
CA GLU A 242 12.25 29.37 23.57
C GLU A 242 12.59 27.87 23.36
N TRP A 243 12.38 27.33 22.15
CA TRP A 243 12.73 25.94 21.85
C TRP A 243 14.23 25.67 21.75
N GLN A 244 15.04 26.68 21.41
CA GLN A 244 16.50 26.60 21.46
C GLN A 244 16.99 26.65 22.91
N GLU A 245 16.35 27.41 23.80
CA GLU A 245 16.64 27.38 25.23
C GLU A 245 16.35 26.00 25.84
N GLU A 246 15.22 25.38 25.47
CA GLU A 246 14.94 23.98 25.83
C GLU A 246 16.04 23.04 25.32
N ARG A 247 16.55 23.26 24.10
CA ARG A 247 17.64 22.47 23.52
C ARG A 247 18.94 22.61 24.31
N ILE A 248 19.32 23.84 24.66
CA ILE A 248 20.52 24.14 25.47
C ILE A 248 20.43 23.41 26.82
N LYS A 249 19.25 23.38 27.46
CA LYS A 249 19.04 22.63 28.71
C LYS A 249 19.26 21.12 28.51
N ILE A 250 18.75 20.55 27.42
CA ILE A 250 18.97 19.14 27.07
C ILE A 250 20.45 18.85 26.82
N ASP A 251 21.15 19.78 26.18
CA ASP A 251 22.58 19.69 25.91
C ASP A 251 23.42 19.68 27.18
N LEU A 252 23.09 20.53 28.16
CA LEU A 252 23.73 20.51 29.48
C LEU A 252 23.48 19.19 30.22
N ILE A 253 22.27 18.63 30.14
CA ILE A 253 21.97 17.32 30.72
C ILE A 253 22.81 16.22 30.05
N LYS A 254 22.94 16.24 28.71
CA LYS A 254 23.82 15.30 27.99
C LYS A 254 25.28 15.41 28.46
N ASN A 255 25.78 16.63 28.65
CA ASN A 255 27.14 16.85 29.16
C ASN A 255 27.30 16.23 30.56
N GLY A 256 26.33 16.45 31.46
CA GLY A 256 26.33 15.85 32.78
C GLY A 256 26.34 14.31 32.74
N ILE A 257 25.55 13.69 31.86
CA ILE A 257 25.54 12.23 31.67
C ILE A 257 26.93 11.72 31.26
N ALA A 258 27.58 12.37 30.28
CA ALA A 258 28.93 11.98 29.86
C ALA A 258 29.94 12.07 31.00
N ILE A 259 29.96 13.20 31.72
CA ILE A 259 30.90 13.46 32.82
C ILE A 259 30.70 12.47 33.96
N THR A 260 29.46 12.26 34.41
CA THR A 260 29.15 11.32 35.51
C THR A 260 29.52 9.87 35.16
N ASN A 261 29.51 9.51 33.88
CA ASN A 261 29.94 8.20 33.40
C ASN A 261 31.45 8.13 33.09
N GLY A 262 32.23 9.14 33.48
CA GLY A 262 33.69 9.16 33.37
C GLY A 262 34.22 9.47 31.98
N TYR A 263 33.43 10.12 31.13
CA TYR A 263 33.87 10.59 29.81
C TYR A 263 34.22 12.08 29.85
N LYS A 264 35.31 12.46 29.18
CA LYS A 264 35.53 13.85 28.77
C LYS A 264 34.58 14.14 27.60
N ILE A 265 33.90 15.28 27.58
CA ILE A 265 33.04 15.67 26.47
C ILE A 265 33.49 17.01 25.91
N ILE A 266 33.58 17.09 24.58
CA ILE A 266 33.82 18.33 23.85
C ILE A 266 32.78 18.50 22.74
N ARG A 267 32.40 19.76 22.49
CA ARG A 267 31.43 20.13 21.48
C ARG A 267 32.06 21.16 20.56
N PHE A 268 31.91 20.95 19.25
CA PHE A 268 32.39 21.88 18.24
C PHE A 268 31.21 22.45 17.47
N TRP A 269 31.20 23.77 17.31
CA TRP A 269 30.20 24.46 16.52
C TRP A 269 30.38 24.17 15.03
N GLU A 270 29.28 24.22 14.29
CA GLU A 270 29.28 24.05 12.83
C GLU A 270 30.20 25.07 12.15
N ASP A 271 30.14 26.33 12.55
CA ASP A 271 31.03 27.38 12.06
C ASP A 271 32.51 27.05 12.29
N ASP A 272 32.88 26.50 13.46
CA ASP A 272 34.26 26.12 13.74
C ASP A 272 34.72 24.97 12.83
N ILE A 273 33.87 23.95 12.65
CA ILE A 273 34.19 22.79 11.81
C ILE A 273 34.32 23.17 10.34
N LEU A 274 33.47 24.09 9.85
CA LEU A 274 33.44 24.48 8.44
C LEU A 274 34.48 25.55 8.11
N ASN A 275 34.69 26.52 8.99
CA ASN A 275 35.48 27.71 8.69
C ASN A 275 36.82 27.77 9.43
N ASN A 276 37.01 26.99 10.50
CA ASN A 276 38.22 26.98 11.32
C ASN A 276 38.67 25.55 11.66
N LEU A 277 38.68 24.64 10.68
CA LEU A 277 38.95 23.22 10.94
C LEU A 277 40.28 22.99 11.67
N GLN A 278 41.35 23.72 11.33
CA GLN A 278 42.65 23.59 12.00
C GLN A 278 42.59 23.88 13.51
N TYR A 279 41.72 24.81 13.93
CA TYR A 279 41.50 25.08 15.34
C TYR A 279 40.86 23.87 16.02
N VAL A 280 39.84 23.27 15.40
CA VAL A 280 39.18 22.05 15.90
C VAL A 280 40.17 20.89 16.00
N GLU A 281 40.96 20.67 14.95
CA GLU A 281 41.99 19.62 14.91
C GLU A 281 43.00 19.78 16.05
N ARG A 282 43.50 21.00 16.29
CA ARG A 282 44.44 21.30 17.38
C ARG A 282 43.85 20.94 18.75
N ILE A 283 42.61 21.35 19.01
CA ILE A 283 41.96 21.04 20.28
C ILE A 283 41.78 19.54 20.47
N ILE A 284 41.45 18.79 19.41
CA ILE A 284 41.38 17.33 19.50
C ILE A 284 42.77 16.76 19.84
N TYR A 285 43.83 17.19 19.16
CA TYR A 285 45.19 16.73 19.47
C TYR A 285 45.62 17.03 20.92
N ASP A 286 45.34 18.24 21.41
CA ASP A 286 45.67 18.63 22.79
C ASP A 286 44.93 17.73 23.80
N LEU A 287 43.69 17.37 23.52
CA LEU A 287 42.93 16.44 24.35
C LEU A 287 43.52 15.03 24.31
N LEU A 288 43.92 14.53 23.15
CA LEU A 288 44.54 13.20 23.01
C LEU A 288 45.87 13.11 23.78
N ALA A 289 46.63 14.21 23.84
CA ALA A 289 47.91 14.28 24.55
C ALA A 289 47.78 14.33 26.09
N THR A 290 46.59 14.64 26.63
CA THR A 290 46.33 14.82 28.07
C THR A 290 45.51 13.68 28.69
N THR A 291 45.47 12.52 28.02
CA THR A 291 44.77 11.29 28.45
C THR A 291 45.73 10.14 28.39
#